data_AF-A0A7K2EIV5-F1
#
_entry.id   AF-A0A7K2EIV5-F1
#
_cell.length_a   1.000
_cell.length_b   1.000
_cell.length_c   1.000
_cell.angle_alpha   90.00
_cell.angle_beta   90.00
_cell.angle_gamma   90.00
#
_symmetry.space_group_name_H-M   'P 1'
#
loop_
_entity.id
_entity.type
_entity.pdbx_description
1 polymer ?
#
loop_
_entity_poly.entity_id
_entity_poly.type
_entity_poly.pdbx_seq_one_letter_code
_entity_poly.pdbx_strand_id
1 'polypeptide(L)'
;MSADLRGVRGFFQRLLAERTQQEIEQGLTPTLEDFPPSVPWRDTPGTISPEEVDRRWDILDVGMSVRHQLIDAMTREQMNSYGKNIENFIGTVKLPIGLAGPLRVRGLFANGDFYVPLATSEAALVASYSRGAQAITKAGGCTAAMIWEGVTRAPVFVFNNLVEIGKFMAWASEHADTFKGIAASTTRHGRLIRTCFNVEGNHIYLIFEFITGDASGQNMVTIATDAVCR
;
A
#
# COMPACT_ATOMS: atom_id res chain seq x y z
N MET A 1 18.56 -2.66 -17.13
CA MET A 1 19.64 -3.34 -16.39
C MET A 1 20.37 -4.23 -17.39
N SER A 2 21.60 -3.88 -17.80
CA SER A 2 22.40 -4.75 -18.68
C SER A 2 23.19 -5.73 -17.80
N ALA A 3 23.05 -7.03 -18.05
CA ALA A 3 23.84 -8.03 -17.35
C ALA A 3 25.27 -8.09 -17.93
N ASP A 4 26.30 -8.11 -17.08
CA ASP A 4 27.70 -8.32 -17.50
C ASP A 4 27.88 -9.75 -18.03
N LEU A 5 28.42 -9.88 -19.24
CA LEU A 5 28.71 -11.15 -19.91
C LEU A 5 29.59 -12.08 -19.06
N ARG A 6 30.49 -11.53 -18.23
CA ARG A 6 31.33 -12.34 -17.32
C ARG A 6 30.51 -12.99 -16.20
N GLY A 7 29.58 -12.24 -15.62
CA GLY A 7 28.67 -12.73 -14.59
C GLY A 7 27.74 -13.82 -15.12
N VAL A 8 27.19 -13.59 -16.33
CA VAL A 8 26.33 -14.56 -17.03
C VAL A 8 27.09 -15.86 -17.32
N ARG A 9 28.29 -15.77 -17.91
CA ARG A 9 29.10 -16.95 -18.24
C ARG A 9 29.48 -17.76 -16.99
N GLY A 10 29.90 -17.10 -15.91
CA GLY A 10 30.25 -17.77 -14.66
C GLY A 10 29.06 -18.46 -14.00
N PHE A 11 27.86 -17.87 -14.09
CA PHE A 11 26.63 -18.50 -13.62
C PHE A 11 26.29 -19.76 -14.42
N PHE A 12 26.28 -19.69 -15.76
CA PHE A 12 25.95 -20.85 -16.61
C PHE A 12 26.99 -21.97 -16.50
N GLN A 13 28.27 -21.65 -16.32
CA GLN A 13 29.30 -22.68 -16.08
C GLN A 13 29.06 -23.44 -14.77
N ARG A 14 28.64 -22.77 -13.70
CA ARG A 14 28.28 -23.44 -12.44
C ARG A 14 27.01 -24.26 -12.59
N LEU A 15 26.00 -23.71 -13.26
CA LEU A 15 24.73 -24.39 -13.49
C LEU A 15 24.91 -25.68 -14.32
N LEU A 16 25.71 -25.61 -15.39
CA LEU A 16 26.00 -26.75 -16.26
C LEU A 16 27.05 -27.73 -15.69
N ALA A 17 27.72 -27.37 -14.59
CA ALA A 17 28.59 -28.31 -13.87
C ALA A 17 27.77 -29.29 -13.01
N GLU A 18 26.56 -28.90 -12.58
CA GLU A 18 25.70 -29.69 -11.70
C GLU A 18 24.54 -30.37 -12.44
N ARG A 19 24.12 -29.82 -13.59
CA ARG A 19 22.99 -30.31 -14.38
C ARG A 19 23.29 -30.22 -15.86
N THR A 20 22.86 -31.22 -16.63
CA THR A 20 22.93 -31.16 -18.09
C THR A 20 21.94 -30.13 -18.63
N GLN A 21 22.19 -29.63 -19.85
CA GLN A 21 21.26 -28.72 -20.52
C GLN A 21 19.86 -29.34 -20.66
N GLN A 22 19.79 -30.65 -20.94
CA GLN A 22 18.52 -31.38 -21.10
C GLN A 22 17.74 -31.48 -19.77
N GLU A 23 18.41 -31.69 -18.64
CA GLU A 23 17.78 -31.69 -17.31
C GLU A 23 17.24 -30.31 -16.94
N ILE A 24 17.95 -29.25 -17.33
CA ILE A 24 17.48 -27.87 -17.12
C ILE A 24 16.25 -27.60 -17.99
N GLU A 25 16.28 -27.95 -19.27
CA GLU A 25 15.16 -27.76 -20.18
C GLU A 25 13.91 -28.55 -19.72
N GLN A 26 14.10 -29.80 -19.29
CA GLN A 26 13.00 -30.61 -18.72
C GLN A 26 12.46 -30.01 -17.42
N GLY A 27 13.33 -29.59 -16.49
CA GLY A 27 12.91 -28.98 -15.23
C GLY A 27 12.25 -27.61 -15.35
N LEU A 28 12.44 -26.92 -16.49
CA LEU A 28 11.79 -25.65 -16.82
C LEU A 28 10.53 -25.83 -17.68
N THR A 29 10.24 -27.06 -18.12
CA THR A 29 9.04 -27.33 -18.91
C THR A 29 7.81 -27.21 -18.00
N PRO A 30 6.77 -26.46 -18.40
CA PRO A 30 5.56 -26.31 -17.59
C PRO A 30 4.87 -27.66 -17.33
N THR A 31 4.65 -27.98 -16.06
CA THR A 31 3.76 -29.09 -15.68
C THR A 31 2.32 -28.59 -15.71
N LEU A 32 1.47 -29.23 -16.52
CA LEU A 32 0.04 -28.91 -16.67
C LEU A 32 -0.87 -29.89 -15.92
N GLU A 33 -0.28 -30.73 -15.08
CA GLU A 33 -0.91 -31.79 -14.29
C GLU A 33 -0.36 -31.70 -12.85
N ASP A 34 -1.00 -32.38 -11.89
CA ASP A 34 -0.59 -32.39 -10.47
C ASP A 34 -0.50 -31.00 -9.81
N PHE A 35 -1.53 -30.18 -9.99
CA PHE A 35 -1.62 -28.88 -9.34
C PHE A 35 -1.70 -29.01 -7.81
N PRO A 36 -0.96 -28.18 -7.05
CA PRO A 36 -1.10 -28.13 -5.59
C PRO A 36 -2.50 -27.67 -5.19
N PRO A 37 -2.95 -27.98 -3.96
CA PRO A 37 -4.25 -27.52 -3.47
C PRO A 37 -4.35 -26.00 -3.55
N SER A 38 -5.46 -25.51 -4.07
CA SER A 38 -5.75 -24.07 -4.11
C SER A 38 -5.96 -23.52 -2.70
N VAL A 39 -5.54 -22.29 -2.47
CA VAL A 39 -5.82 -21.58 -1.21
C VAL A 39 -7.35 -21.52 -1.01
N PRO A 40 -7.89 -22.01 0.13
CA PRO A 40 -9.31 -21.97 0.42
C PRO A 40 -9.88 -20.55 0.34
N TRP A 41 -10.82 -20.35 -0.58
CA TRP A 41 -11.50 -19.09 -0.84
C TRP A 41 -12.98 -19.23 -0.52
N ARG A 42 -13.41 -18.89 0.70
CA ARG A 42 -14.85 -18.73 0.99
C ARG A 42 -15.19 -17.95 2.25
N ASP A 43 -14.40 -16.93 2.57
CA ASP A 43 -14.83 -15.95 3.55
C ASP A 43 -15.94 -15.11 2.90
N THR A 44 -17.12 -15.03 3.53
CA THR A 44 -18.12 -14.02 3.15
C THR A 44 -17.40 -12.67 3.14
N PRO A 45 -17.57 -11.79 2.13
CA PRO A 45 -16.80 -10.55 2.07
C PRO A 45 -16.86 -9.80 3.40
N GLY A 46 -15.70 -9.62 4.06
CA GLY A 46 -15.62 -8.97 5.37
C GLY A 46 -15.62 -9.88 6.61
N THR A 47 -15.64 -11.21 6.48
CA THR A 47 -15.61 -12.15 7.62
C THR A 47 -14.40 -13.07 7.56
N ILE A 48 -13.90 -13.58 8.69
CA ILE A 48 -12.81 -14.58 8.72
C ILE A 48 -13.27 -15.83 9.47
N SER A 49 -13.44 -16.93 8.74
CA SER A 49 -13.91 -18.20 9.29
C SER A 49 -12.77 -19.01 9.93
N PRO A 50 -12.91 -19.47 11.20
CA PRO A 50 -11.91 -20.33 11.84
C PRO A 50 -11.58 -21.59 11.02
N GLU A 51 -12.61 -22.20 10.41
CA GLU A 51 -12.45 -23.42 9.62
C GLU A 51 -11.60 -23.17 8.37
N GLU A 52 -11.76 -22.01 7.74
CA GLU A 52 -10.97 -21.65 6.55
C GLU A 52 -9.54 -21.32 6.90
N VAL A 53 -9.35 -20.65 8.03
CA VAL A 53 -8.01 -20.38 8.55
C VAL A 53 -7.30 -21.70 8.83
N ASP A 54 -7.96 -22.68 9.46
CA ASP A 54 -7.36 -23.98 9.72
C ASP A 54 -7.07 -24.75 8.41
N ARG A 55 -7.96 -24.73 7.40
CA ARG A 55 -7.67 -25.31 6.07
C ARG A 55 -6.49 -24.64 5.36
N ARG A 56 -6.33 -23.32 5.51
CA ARG A 56 -5.17 -22.58 4.97
C ARG A 56 -3.89 -22.97 5.69
N TRP A 57 -3.95 -23.34 6.96
CA TRP A 57 -2.79 -23.90 7.66
C TRP A 57 -2.47 -25.32 7.19
N ASP A 58 -3.46 -26.13 6.84
CA ASP A 58 -3.25 -27.52 6.42
C ASP A 58 -2.53 -27.65 5.06
N ILE A 59 -2.54 -26.61 4.22
CA ILE A 59 -1.77 -26.57 2.96
C ILE A 59 -0.31 -26.12 3.15
N LEU A 60 0.05 -25.59 4.33
CA LEU A 60 1.40 -25.10 4.59
C LEU A 60 2.24 -26.20 5.23
N ASP A 61 3.35 -26.56 4.60
CA ASP A 61 4.34 -27.48 5.16
C ASP A 61 5.24 -26.77 6.18
N VAL A 62 4.67 -26.36 7.31
CA VAL A 62 5.35 -25.62 8.37
C VAL A 62 5.05 -26.21 9.75
N GLY A 63 6.04 -26.17 10.64
CA GLY A 63 5.91 -26.73 11.99
C GLY A 63 4.83 -26.04 12.83
N MET A 64 4.17 -26.82 13.70
CA MET A 64 3.12 -26.35 14.62
C MET A 64 3.56 -25.17 15.52
N SER A 65 4.85 -25.03 15.78
CA SER A 65 5.41 -23.88 16.52
C SER A 65 5.16 -22.55 15.82
N VAL A 66 5.26 -22.50 14.49
CA VAL A 66 4.99 -21.29 13.70
C VAL A 66 3.51 -20.96 13.73
N ARG A 67 2.65 -21.98 13.59
CA ARG A 67 1.20 -21.83 13.74
C ARG A 67 0.83 -21.23 15.07
N HIS A 68 1.35 -21.75 16.18
CA HIS A 68 1.05 -21.21 17.51
C HIS A 68 1.57 -19.77 17.73
N GLN A 69 2.62 -19.34 17.02
CA GLN A 69 3.13 -17.98 17.12
C GLN A 69 2.30 -16.97 16.34
N LEU A 70 1.84 -17.34 15.13
CA LEU A 70 1.09 -16.45 14.24
C LEU A 70 -0.41 -16.46 14.52
N ILE A 71 -0.97 -17.56 15.02
CA ILE A 71 -2.39 -17.66 15.39
C ILE A 71 -2.56 -18.11 16.84
N ASP A 72 -2.07 -17.25 17.74
CA ASP A 72 -2.25 -17.42 19.18
C ASP A 72 -3.72 -17.22 19.62
N ALA A 73 -4.00 -17.43 20.91
CA ALA A 73 -5.36 -17.35 21.44
C ALA A 73 -6.01 -15.98 21.19
N MET A 74 -5.25 -14.89 21.37
CA MET A 74 -5.74 -13.52 21.14
C MET A 74 -6.02 -13.28 19.65
N THR A 75 -5.14 -13.72 18.77
CA THR A 75 -5.34 -13.63 17.32
C THR A 75 -6.60 -14.37 16.89
N ARG A 76 -6.84 -15.59 17.41
CA ARG A 76 -8.06 -16.36 17.11
C ARG A 76 -9.32 -15.66 17.57
N GLU A 77 -9.30 -15.06 18.76
CA GLU A 77 -10.45 -14.31 19.28
C GLU A 77 -10.75 -13.07 18.43
N GLN A 78 -9.71 -12.37 17.96
CA GLN A 78 -9.83 -11.08 17.28
C GLN A 78 -9.89 -11.18 15.74
N MET A 79 -9.67 -12.36 15.16
CA MET A 79 -9.45 -12.50 13.71
C MET A 79 -10.57 -11.88 12.85
N ASN A 80 -11.83 -11.96 13.30
CA ASN A 80 -12.97 -11.35 12.59
C ASN A 80 -12.84 -9.83 12.41
N SER A 81 -12.10 -9.15 13.28
CA SER A 81 -11.84 -7.71 13.15
C SER A 81 -11.01 -7.35 11.90
N TYR A 82 -10.25 -8.31 11.35
CA TYR A 82 -9.39 -8.11 10.18
C TYR A 82 -10.08 -8.42 8.85
N GLY A 83 -11.38 -8.76 8.84
CA GLY A 83 -12.07 -9.19 7.62
C GLY A 83 -12.13 -8.13 6.51
N LYS A 84 -11.89 -6.86 6.84
CA LYS A 84 -11.78 -5.75 5.87
C LYS A 84 -10.33 -5.30 5.61
N ASN A 85 -9.36 -5.97 6.21
CA ASN A 85 -7.96 -5.57 6.21
C ASN A 85 -7.07 -6.51 5.39
N ILE A 86 -7.46 -7.78 5.25
CA ILE A 86 -6.63 -8.80 4.61
C ILE A 86 -7.48 -9.95 4.07
N GLU A 87 -7.08 -10.49 2.92
CA GLU A 87 -7.61 -11.73 2.34
C GLU A 87 -6.76 -12.94 2.75
N ASN A 88 -7.33 -14.14 2.69
CA ASN A 88 -6.62 -15.39 2.98
C ASN A 88 -5.88 -15.37 4.34
N PHE A 89 -6.57 -14.88 5.38
CA PHE A 89 -6.00 -14.73 6.72
C PHE A 89 -5.43 -16.06 7.25
N ILE A 90 -4.19 -16.02 7.75
CA ILE A 90 -3.52 -17.14 8.44
C ILE A 90 -3.02 -16.78 9.84
N GLY A 91 -3.07 -15.50 10.24
CA GLY A 91 -2.58 -15.07 11.54
C GLY A 91 -2.14 -13.61 11.57
N THR A 92 -1.48 -13.21 12.64
CA THR A 92 -0.90 -11.88 12.84
C THR A 92 0.56 -11.98 13.24
N VAL A 93 1.29 -10.87 13.10
CA VAL A 93 2.66 -10.73 13.61
C VAL A 93 2.67 -9.79 14.79
N LYS A 94 3.43 -10.14 15.83
CA LYS A 94 3.65 -9.25 16.98
C LYS A 94 4.81 -8.31 16.67
N LEU A 95 4.58 -7.01 16.81
CA LEU A 95 5.59 -5.97 16.62
C LEU A 95 5.84 -5.25 17.95
N PRO A 96 7.10 -5.14 18.44
CA PRO A 96 7.39 -4.39 19.65
C PRO A 96 6.99 -2.91 19.52
N ILE A 97 6.39 -2.36 20.58
CA ILE A 97 5.95 -0.96 20.64
C ILE A 97 6.69 -0.27 21.79
N GLY A 98 7.36 0.84 21.48
CA GLY A 98 8.01 1.71 22.45
C GLY A 98 7.38 3.11 22.47
N LEU A 99 7.69 3.88 23.51
CA LEU A 99 7.19 5.24 23.69
C LEU A 99 8.35 6.25 23.64
N ALA A 100 8.27 7.24 22.76
CA ALA A 100 9.24 8.33 22.67
C ALA A 100 8.61 9.65 23.17
N GLY A 101 9.31 10.37 24.05
CA GLY A 101 8.84 11.68 24.50
C GLY A 101 9.34 12.14 25.88
N PRO A 102 8.73 13.23 26.41
CA PRO A 102 7.69 14.04 25.76
C PRO A 102 8.24 14.89 24.59
N LEU A 103 7.43 15.05 23.53
CA LEU A 103 7.65 16.00 22.44
C LEU A 103 6.68 17.17 22.58
N ARG A 104 7.20 18.36 22.87
CA ARG A 104 6.40 19.59 22.92
C ARG A 104 6.19 20.16 21.53
N VAL A 105 4.94 20.22 21.10
CA VAL A 105 4.52 20.74 19.79
C VAL A 105 3.72 22.02 19.98
N ARG A 106 4.06 23.05 19.20
CA ARG A 106 3.31 24.30 19.06
C ARG A 106 2.87 24.44 17.60
N GLY A 107 1.82 23.72 17.23
CA GLY A 107 1.35 23.67 15.86
C GLY A 107 -0.06 24.17 15.65
N LEU A 108 -0.42 24.35 14.38
CA LEU A 108 -1.76 24.82 13.98
C LEU A 108 -2.89 23.87 14.42
N PHE A 109 -2.61 22.57 14.46
CA PHE A 109 -3.58 21.51 14.76
C PHE A 109 -3.23 20.69 16.01
N ALA A 110 -2.09 20.97 16.65
CA ALA A 110 -1.63 20.26 17.84
C ALA A 110 -0.84 21.23 18.74
N ASN A 111 -1.26 21.38 19.99
CA ASN A 111 -0.57 22.24 20.95
C ASN A 111 -0.50 21.53 22.32
N GLY A 112 0.71 21.18 22.74
CA GLY A 112 0.94 20.46 23.99
C GLY A 112 2.13 19.50 23.96
N ASP A 113 2.19 18.65 24.97
CA ASP A 113 3.21 17.62 25.12
C ASP A 113 2.66 16.26 24.72
N PHE A 114 3.36 15.59 23.79
CA PHE A 114 2.93 14.32 23.23
C PHE A 114 3.92 13.22 23.54
N TYR A 115 3.41 12.03 23.82
CA TYR A 115 4.19 10.80 23.88
C TYR A 115 3.85 9.97 22.64
N VAL A 116 4.86 9.76 21.79
CA VAL A 116 4.67 9.17 20.47
C VAL A 116 4.88 7.65 20.55
N PRO A 117 3.85 6.83 20.32
CA PRO A 117 4.02 5.38 20.20
C PRO A 117 4.72 5.03 18.89
N LEU A 118 5.74 4.18 18.94
CA LEU A 118 6.52 3.72 17.80
C LEU A 118 6.56 2.19 17.79
N ALA A 119 6.03 1.57 16.75
CA ALA A 119 6.12 0.12 16.55
C ALA A 119 7.32 -0.21 15.65
N THR A 120 8.33 -0.91 16.15
CA THR A 120 9.56 -1.20 15.41
C THR A 120 10.31 -2.43 15.95
N SER A 121 11.06 -3.11 15.06
CA SER A 121 12.08 -4.11 15.44
C SER A 121 13.51 -3.56 15.40
N GLU A 122 13.70 -2.31 14.96
CA GLU A 122 15.01 -1.68 14.86
C GLU A 122 15.54 -1.27 16.25
N ALA A 123 16.70 -1.78 16.60
CA ALA A 123 17.36 -1.44 17.86
C ALA A 123 17.72 0.06 17.91
N ALA A 124 17.68 0.63 19.11
CA ALA A 124 18.02 2.03 19.39
C ALA A 124 17.14 3.12 18.74
N LEU A 125 16.23 2.79 17.81
CA LEU A 125 15.35 3.76 17.15
C LEU A 125 14.52 4.57 18.16
N VAL A 126 13.75 3.89 19.01
CA VAL A 126 12.88 4.54 20.02
C VAL A 126 13.70 5.38 20.99
N ALA A 127 14.84 4.87 21.46
CA ALA A 127 15.72 5.60 22.38
C ALA A 127 16.29 6.87 21.73
N SER A 128 16.70 6.78 20.46
CA SER A 128 17.21 7.92 19.70
C SER A 128 16.13 9.00 19.51
N TYR A 129 14.92 8.61 19.09
CA TYR A 129 13.78 9.51 18.95
C TYR A 129 13.38 10.15 20.29
N SER A 130 13.36 9.37 21.38
CA SER A 130 13.04 9.90 22.71
C SER A 130 14.05 10.95 23.17
N ARG A 131 15.36 10.72 22.95
CA ARG A 131 16.41 11.70 23.26
C ARG A 131 16.22 12.99 22.45
N GLY A 132 15.91 12.87 21.15
CA GLY A 132 15.62 14.02 20.29
C GLY A 132 14.39 14.81 20.74
N ALA A 133 13.29 14.11 21.04
CA ALA A 133 12.05 14.71 21.54
C ALA A 133 12.28 15.49 22.84
N GLN A 134 13.02 14.91 23.80
CA GLN A 134 13.36 15.59 25.05
C GLN A 134 14.25 16.82 24.84
N ALA A 135 15.21 16.75 23.91
CA ALA A 135 16.05 17.90 23.58
C ALA A 135 15.21 19.06 22.99
N ILE A 136 14.31 18.76 22.04
CA ILE A 136 13.37 19.74 21.47
C ILE A 136 12.48 20.34 22.55
N THR A 137 11.92 19.50 23.42
CA THR A 137 11.04 19.93 24.51
C THR A 137 11.75 20.86 25.50
N LYS A 138 13.01 20.54 25.87
CA LYS A 138 13.85 21.38 26.73
C LYS A 138 14.22 22.72 26.06
N ALA A 139 14.30 22.75 24.74
CA ALA A 139 14.53 23.98 23.96
C ALA A 139 13.26 24.84 23.78
N GLY A 140 12.11 24.44 24.36
CA GLY A 140 10.84 25.19 24.28
C GLY A 140 9.78 24.56 23.37
N GLY A 141 10.12 23.46 22.68
CA GLY A 141 9.25 22.74 21.75
C GLY A 141 9.51 23.08 20.29
N CYS A 142 8.87 22.35 19.37
CA CYS A 142 8.92 22.59 17.94
C CYS A 142 7.64 23.25 17.42
N THR A 143 7.78 24.14 16.44
CA THR A 143 6.67 24.70 15.68
C THR A 143 6.33 23.80 14.50
N ALA A 144 5.04 23.50 14.28
CA ALA A 144 4.58 22.68 13.16
C ALA A 144 3.36 23.29 12.48
N ALA A 145 3.37 23.38 11.14
CA ALA A 145 2.26 23.91 10.37
C ALA A 145 2.01 23.03 9.14
N MET A 146 0.73 22.74 8.86
CA MET A 146 0.31 22.12 7.62
C MET A 146 -0.01 23.23 6.61
N ILE A 147 0.72 23.24 5.49
CA ILE A 147 0.58 24.27 4.44
C ILE A 147 -0.53 23.88 3.45
N TRP A 148 -0.65 22.59 3.15
CA TRP A 148 -1.59 22.06 2.18
C TRP A 148 -1.91 20.60 2.51
N GLU A 149 -3.14 20.19 2.20
CA GLU A 149 -3.60 18.80 2.26
C GLU A 149 -4.26 18.42 0.93
N GLY A 150 -4.01 17.19 0.47
CA GLY A 150 -4.56 16.71 -0.78
C GLY A 150 -4.15 15.27 -1.07
N VAL A 151 -5.10 14.48 -1.54
CA VAL A 151 -4.88 13.12 -2.03
C VAL A 151 -5.14 13.12 -3.52
N THR A 152 -4.20 12.57 -4.30
CA THR A 152 -4.26 12.61 -5.76
C THR A 152 -4.57 11.25 -6.37
N ARG A 153 -5.24 11.28 -7.53
CA ARG A 153 -5.37 10.14 -8.44
C ARG A 153 -5.18 10.63 -9.87
N ALA A 154 -4.38 9.91 -10.65
CA ALA A 154 -3.97 10.33 -11.99
C ALA A 154 -4.24 9.25 -13.04
N PRO A 155 -5.46 9.15 -13.59
CA PRO A 155 -5.75 8.35 -14.76
C PRO A 155 -4.94 8.84 -15.97
N VAL A 156 -4.66 7.91 -16.88
CA VAL A 156 -3.90 8.15 -18.11
C VAL A 156 -4.81 7.95 -19.29
N PHE A 157 -4.80 8.91 -20.21
CA PHE A 157 -5.49 8.84 -21.49
C PHE A 157 -4.47 8.86 -22.62
N VAL A 158 -4.66 7.99 -23.61
CA VAL A 158 -3.75 7.82 -24.74
C VAL A 158 -4.42 8.33 -26.01
N PHE A 159 -3.69 9.14 -26.77
CA PHE A 159 -4.17 9.76 -28.00
C PHE A 159 -3.26 9.40 -29.17
N ASN A 160 -3.70 9.65 -30.41
CA ASN A 160 -2.86 9.40 -31.58
C ASN A 160 -1.75 10.44 -31.74
N ASN A 161 -2.01 11.68 -31.30
CA ASN A 161 -1.11 12.81 -31.50
C ASN A 161 -1.40 13.96 -30.51
N LEU A 162 -0.51 14.95 -30.48
CA LEU A 162 -0.60 16.13 -29.60
C LEU A 162 -1.80 17.03 -29.89
N VAL A 163 -2.33 17.04 -31.12
CA VAL A 163 -3.50 17.87 -31.47
C VAL A 163 -4.75 17.36 -30.76
N GLU A 164 -4.92 16.04 -30.70
CA GLU A 164 -6.01 15.41 -29.94
C GLU A 164 -5.89 15.68 -28.43
N ILE A 165 -4.67 15.63 -27.88
CA ILE A 165 -4.41 16.01 -26.48
C ILE A 165 -4.84 17.46 -26.22
N GLY A 166 -4.47 18.40 -27.09
CA GLY A 166 -4.87 19.80 -26.94
C GLY A 166 -6.38 19.99 -26.93
N LYS A 167 -7.11 19.27 -27.80
CA LYS A 167 -8.58 19.27 -27.81
C LYS A 167 -9.16 18.70 -26.52
N PHE A 168 -8.62 17.59 -26.03
CA PHE A 168 -9.04 16.98 -24.78
C PHE A 168 -8.78 17.89 -23.57
N MET A 169 -7.63 18.56 -23.52
CA MET A 169 -7.32 19.53 -22.46
C MET A 169 -8.27 20.72 -22.44
N ALA A 170 -8.59 21.27 -23.62
CA ALA A 170 -9.55 22.37 -23.72
C ALA A 170 -10.94 21.93 -23.23
N TRP A 171 -11.43 20.77 -23.72
CA TRP A 171 -12.69 20.20 -23.28
C TRP A 171 -12.71 19.92 -21.77
N ALA A 172 -11.69 19.26 -21.23
CA ALA A 172 -11.61 18.91 -19.82
C ALA A 172 -11.53 20.15 -18.91
N SER A 173 -10.91 21.23 -19.38
CA SER A 173 -10.85 22.51 -18.65
C SER A 173 -12.22 23.17 -18.56
N GLU A 174 -13.02 23.12 -19.64
CA GLU A 174 -14.40 23.64 -19.65
C GLU A 174 -15.36 22.82 -18.76
N HIS A 175 -15.07 21.53 -18.57
CA HIS A 175 -15.91 20.60 -17.80
C HIS A 175 -15.42 20.38 -16.36
N ALA A 176 -14.49 21.20 -15.87
CA ALA A 176 -13.90 21.03 -14.54
C ALA A 176 -14.96 21.04 -13.42
N ASP A 177 -16.01 21.86 -13.52
CA ASP A 177 -17.09 21.89 -12.54
C ASP A 177 -18.04 20.69 -12.66
N THR A 178 -18.23 20.15 -13.88
CA THR A 178 -18.93 18.88 -14.10
C THR A 178 -18.19 17.74 -13.41
N PHE A 179 -16.86 17.68 -13.52
CA PHE A 179 -16.04 16.68 -12.83
C PHE A 179 -16.21 16.76 -11.31
N LYS A 180 -16.26 17.97 -10.74
CA LYS A 180 -16.53 18.16 -9.30
C LYS A 180 -17.91 17.62 -8.92
N GLY A 181 -18.93 17.87 -9.74
CA GLY A 181 -20.29 17.38 -9.51
C GLY A 181 -20.37 15.85 -9.51
N ILE A 182 -19.76 15.21 -10.52
CA ILE A 182 -19.73 13.74 -10.62
C ILE A 182 -18.96 13.15 -9.45
N ALA A 183 -17.76 13.66 -9.14
CA ALA A 183 -16.98 13.20 -8.00
C ALA A 183 -17.75 13.37 -6.66
N ALA A 184 -18.46 14.48 -6.47
CA ALA A 184 -19.25 14.70 -5.26
C ALA A 184 -20.41 13.70 -5.10
N SER A 185 -20.88 13.08 -6.19
CA SER A 185 -21.94 12.07 -6.13
C SER A 185 -21.46 10.74 -5.51
N THR A 186 -20.16 10.46 -5.51
CA THR A 186 -19.60 9.19 -5.03
C THR A 186 -19.16 9.23 -3.56
N THR A 187 -19.20 10.39 -2.92
CA THR A 187 -18.63 10.57 -1.57
C THR A 187 -19.35 11.67 -0.78
N ARG A 188 -19.50 11.47 0.53
CA ARG A 188 -20.04 12.49 1.44
C ARG A 188 -18.98 13.39 2.07
N HIS A 189 -17.73 12.92 2.13
CA HIS A 189 -16.64 13.59 2.87
C HIS A 189 -15.57 14.16 1.94
N GLY A 190 -15.30 13.47 0.85
CA GLY A 190 -14.37 13.89 -0.19
C GLY A 190 -14.85 15.05 -1.04
N ARG A 191 -13.93 15.93 -1.45
CA ARG A 191 -14.20 17.03 -2.39
C ARG A 191 -13.06 17.15 -3.40
N LEU A 192 -13.38 17.12 -4.70
CA LEU A 192 -12.43 17.44 -5.77
C LEU A 192 -12.11 18.94 -5.71
N ILE A 193 -10.86 19.28 -5.40
CA ILE A 193 -10.42 20.68 -5.22
C ILE A 193 -9.59 21.19 -6.38
N ARG A 194 -8.88 20.31 -7.10
CA ARG A 194 -8.02 20.70 -8.21
C ARG A 194 -7.95 19.59 -9.26
N THR A 195 -7.89 20.02 -10.51
CA THR A 195 -7.61 19.15 -11.67
C THR A 195 -6.40 19.74 -12.39
N CYS A 196 -5.38 18.94 -12.61
CA CYS A 196 -4.17 19.32 -13.33
C CYS A 196 -3.89 18.34 -14.47
N PHE A 197 -3.11 18.77 -15.45
CA PHE A 197 -2.69 17.96 -16.58
C PHE A 197 -1.17 17.80 -16.55
N ASN A 198 -0.67 16.60 -16.84
CA ASN A 198 0.73 16.38 -17.22
C ASN A 198 0.74 15.62 -18.57
N VAL A 199 1.49 16.12 -19.55
CA VAL A 199 1.52 15.54 -20.92
C VAL A 199 2.87 14.89 -21.16
N GLU A 200 2.86 13.63 -21.59
CA GLU A 200 4.07 12.87 -21.92
C GLU A 200 3.90 12.15 -23.27
N GLY A 201 4.56 12.66 -24.30
CA GLY A 201 4.41 12.14 -25.66
C GLY A 201 2.97 12.23 -26.15
N ASN A 202 2.36 11.08 -26.45
CA ASN A 202 0.95 10.97 -26.83
C ASN A 202 0.02 10.54 -25.67
N HIS A 203 0.47 10.71 -24.43
CA HIS A 203 -0.29 10.42 -23.21
C HIS A 203 -0.56 11.71 -22.42
N ILE A 204 -1.70 11.76 -21.73
CA ILE A 204 -2.01 12.80 -20.75
C ILE A 204 -2.44 12.16 -19.43
N TYR A 205 -1.84 12.63 -18.35
CA TYR A 205 -2.18 12.31 -16.97
C TYR A 205 -3.10 13.39 -16.45
N LEU A 206 -4.34 13.03 -16.14
CA LEU A 206 -5.32 13.93 -15.56
C LEU A 206 -5.27 13.78 -14.04
N ILE A 207 -4.57 14.68 -13.36
CA ILE A 207 -4.33 14.63 -11.92
C ILE A 207 -5.50 15.28 -11.20
N PHE A 208 -6.37 14.46 -10.62
CA PHE A 208 -7.42 14.91 -9.73
C PHE A 208 -6.88 14.95 -8.30
N GLU A 209 -7.13 16.05 -7.60
CA GLU A 209 -6.73 16.26 -6.21
C GLU A 209 -7.94 16.51 -5.33
N PHE A 210 -8.02 15.75 -4.24
CA PHE A 210 -9.16 15.73 -3.34
C PHE A 210 -8.75 16.06 -1.92
N ILE A 211 -9.63 16.77 -1.20
CA ILE A 211 -9.64 16.74 0.27
C ILE A 211 -10.48 15.54 0.70
N THR A 212 -10.04 14.82 1.73
CA THR A 212 -10.63 13.53 2.11
C THR A 212 -11.08 13.47 3.58
N GLY A 213 -11.10 14.62 4.26
CA GLY A 213 -11.31 14.70 5.70
C GLY A 213 -10.19 13.96 6.44
N ASP A 214 -10.53 13.25 7.51
CA ASP A 214 -9.56 12.51 8.32
C ASP A 214 -9.10 11.18 7.70
N ALA A 215 -9.73 10.75 6.59
CA ALA A 215 -9.36 9.51 5.93
C ALA A 215 -8.13 9.70 5.03
N SER A 216 -7.26 8.69 4.95
CA SER A 216 -6.18 8.65 3.96
C SER A 216 -6.69 8.71 2.50
N GLY A 217 -7.95 8.32 2.27
CA GLY A 217 -8.69 8.70 1.07
C GLY A 217 -8.48 7.85 -0.19
N GLN A 218 -7.55 6.89 -0.19
CA GLN A 218 -7.15 6.12 -1.38
C GLN A 218 -8.30 5.45 -2.14
N ASN A 219 -9.20 4.74 -1.44
CA ASN A 219 -10.35 4.09 -2.06
C ASN A 219 -11.36 5.11 -2.58
N MET A 220 -11.61 6.16 -1.79
CA MET A 220 -12.56 7.20 -2.14
C MET A 220 -12.14 7.94 -3.42
N VAL A 221 -10.90 8.41 -3.50
CA VAL A 221 -10.41 9.12 -4.69
C VAL A 221 -10.40 8.23 -5.93
N THR A 222 -10.20 6.91 -5.75
CA THR A 222 -10.24 5.94 -6.86
C THR A 222 -11.65 5.80 -7.40
N ILE A 223 -12.65 5.61 -6.54
CA ILE A 223 -14.06 5.51 -6.95
C ILE A 223 -14.55 6.82 -7.59
N ALA A 224 -14.22 7.97 -6.98
CA ALA A 224 -14.58 9.27 -7.51
C ALA A 224 -13.96 9.52 -8.89
N THR A 225 -12.69 9.14 -9.06
CA THR A 225 -11.99 9.29 -10.33
C THR A 225 -12.54 8.34 -11.40
N ASP A 226 -12.83 7.09 -11.07
CA ASP A 226 -13.48 6.14 -11.99
C ASP A 226 -14.82 6.68 -12.47
N ALA A 227 -15.65 7.22 -11.57
CA ALA A 227 -16.93 7.82 -11.93
C ALA A 227 -16.78 9.03 -12.87
N VAL A 228 -15.74 9.85 -12.70
CA VAL A 228 -15.46 10.99 -13.60
C VAL A 228 -14.95 10.51 -14.98
N CYS A 229 -14.26 9.37 -15.04
CA CYS A 229 -13.70 8.83 -16.28
C CYS A 229 -14.70 8.04 -17.13
N ARG A 230 -15.86 7.67 -16.58
CA ARG A 230 -16.94 6.95 -17.27
C ARG A 230 -17.93 7.91 -17.91
#